data_AF-A0AAV9RZR6-F1
#
_entry.id   AF-A0AAV9RZR6-F1
#
_cell.length_a   1.000
_cell.length_b   1.000
_cell.length_c   1.000
_cell.angle_alpha   90.00
_cell.angle_beta   90.00
_cell.angle_gamma   90.00
#
_symmetry.space_group_name_H-M   'P 1'
#
loop_
_entity.id
_entity.type
_entity.pdbx_description
1 polymer ?
#
loop_
_entity_poly.entity_id
_entity_poly.type
_entity_poly.pdbx_seq_one_letter_code
_entity_poly.pdbx_strand_id
1 'polypeptide(L)'
;MLILQLEERKEENKATIESHREKIQQLWNRLQVPQEERELFNEHMVTSRRRNLEVLQTEVQRLEELKLQNIRNVTEAIRSEIAVFWEKCFFSIKQRQNFTPYFKDFNEELLALHDAEIQHLKQHYEDHKELFEGVQKWEESWRLYLELDTGSHQAQSWVPLVTFSV
;
A
#
# COMPACT_ATOMS: atom_id res chain seq x y z
N MET A 1 -13.56 40.79 -35.96
CA MET A 1 -14.34 39.82 -35.17
C MET A 1 -13.74 38.41 -35.24
N LEU A 2 -13.52 37.81 -36.42
CA LEU A 2 -12.92 36.47 -36.56
C LEU A 2 -11.43 36.37 -36.15
N ILE A 3 -10.62 37.39 -36.44
CA ILE A 3 -9.18 37.40 -36.08
C ILE A 3 -8.98 37.33 -34.56
N LEU A 4 -9.73 38.15 -33.81
CA LEU A 4 -9.69 38.15 -32.35
C LEU A 4 -10.06 36.79 -31.75
N GLN A 5 -11.09 36.12 -32.29
CA GLN A 5 -11.48 34.77 -31.86
C GLN A 5 -10.41 33.72 -32.13
N LEU A 6 -9.66 33.85 -33.23
CA LEU A 6 -8.56 32.93 -33.55
C LEU A 6 -7.33 33.19 -32.66
N GLU A 7 -7.06 34.44 -32.32
CA GLU A 7 -6.01 34.83 -31.37
C GLU A 7 -6.32 34.31 -29.96
N GLU A 8 -7.56 34.51 -29.49
CA GLU A 8 -8.02 34.00 -28.20
C GLU A 8 -7.87 32.48 -28.09
N ARG A 9 -8.39 31.73 -29.07
CA ARG A 9 -8.22 30.26 -29.12
C ARG A 9 -6.75 29.84 -29.20
N LYS A 10 -5.88 30.62 -29.82
CA LYS A 10 -4.44 30.32 -29.90
C LYS A 10 -3.79 30.48 -28.52
N GLU A 11 -4.13 31.54 -27.79
CA GLU A 11 -3.62 31.75 -26.43
C GLU A 11 -4.17 30.73 -25.44
N GLU A 12 -5.45 30.37 -25.50
CA GLU A 12 -6.04 29.29 -24.69
C GLU A 12 -5.32 27.94 -24.91
N ASN A 13 -5.02 27.60 -26.17
CA ASN A 13 -4.30 26.36 -26.48
C ASN A 13 -2.87 26.39 -25.94
N LYS A 14 -2.18 27.53 -26.01
CA LYS A 14 -0.83 27.67 -25.44
C LYS A 14 -0.86 27.54 -23.92
N ALA A 15 -1.80 28.20 -23.25
CA ALA A 15 -1.97 28.11 -21.80
C ALA A 15 -2.25 26.67 -21.36
N THR A 16 -3.11 25.96 -22.11
CA THR A 16 -3.39 24.55 -21.86
C THR A 16 -2.14 23.69 -22.01
N ILE A 17 -1.35 23.86 -23.08
CA ILE A 17 -0.10 23.13 -23.30
C ILE A 17 0.88 23.36 -22.14
N GLU A 18 1.04 24.60 -21.71
CA GLU A 18 1.97 24.93 -20.62
C GLU A 18 1.54 24.32 -19.30
N SER A 19 0.24 24.37 -18.97
CA SER A 19 -0.30 23.70 -17.79
C SER A 19 -0.05 22.18 -17.79
N HIS A 20 -0.14 21.53 -18.94
CA HIS A 20 0.18 20.09 -19.03
C HIS A 20 1.67 19.84 -18.78
N ARG A 21 2.57 20.67 -19.32
CA ARG A 21 4.03 20.55 -19.09
C ARG A 21 4.39 20.75 -17.63
N GLU A 22 3.83 21.77 -16.98
CA GLU A 22 4.01 22.01 -15.55
C GLU A 22 3.56 20.79 -14.74
N LYS A 23 2.40 20.23 -15.08
CA LYS A 23 1.87 19.03 -14.42
C LYS A 23 2.78 17.81 -14.61
N ILE A 24 3.27 17.56 -15.83
CA ILE A 24 4.23 16.48 -16.13
C ILE A 24 5.49 16.66 -15.29
N GLN A 25 6.05 17.88 -15.24
CA GLN A 25 7.27 18.15 -14.47
C GLN A 25 7.06 17.89 -12.97
N GLN A 26 5.92 18.31 -12.42
CA GLN A 26 5.56 18.03 -11.03
C GLN A 26 5.44 16.52 -10.77
N LEU A 27 4.76 15.78 -11.67
CA LEU A 27 4.60 14.34 -11.55
C LEU A 27 5.93 13.60 -11.67
N TRP A 28 6.80 13.96 -12.63
CA TRP A 28 8.15 13.40 -12.74
C TRP A 28 8.96 13.60 -11.47
N ASN A 29 8.91 14.79 -10.87
CA ASN A 29 9.62 15.08 -9.62
C ASN A 29 9.06 14.26 -8.45
N ARG A 30 7.73 14.15 -8.32
CA ARG A 30 7.11 13.38 -7.22
C ARG A 30 7.30 11.88 -7.38
N LEU A 31 7.20 11.36 -8.61
CA LEU A 31 7.35 9.94 -8.93
C LEU A 31 8.82 9.53 -9.13
N GLN A 32 9.77 10.47 -9.04
CA GLN A 32 11.20 10.23 -9.26
C GLN A 32 11.49 9.52 -10.60
N VAL A 33 10.79 9.95 -11.66
CA VAL A 33 10.99 9.36 -13.00
C VAL A 33 12.45 9.56 -13.44
N PRO A 34 13.14 8.51 -13.94
CA PRO A 34 14.54 8.59 -14.35
C PRO A 34 14.79 9.67 -15.40
N GLN A 35 15.99 10.26 -15.36
CA GLN A 35 16.33 11.36 -16.27
C GLN A 35 16.33 10.90 -17.73
N GLU A 36 16.74 9.66 -17.99
CA GLU A 36 16.75 9.05 -19.33
C GLU A 36 15.33 9.02 -19.94
N GLU A 37 14.31 8.69 -19.13
CA GLU A 37 12.91 8.70 -19.58
C GLU A 37 12.42 10.12 -19.88
N ARG A 38 12.84 11.11 -19.07
CA ARG A 38 12.48 12.52 -19.30
C ARG A 38 13.09 13.06 -20.59
N GLU A 39 14.32 12.67 -20.88
CA GLU A 39 15.05 13.08 -22.09
C GLU A 39 14.39 12.60 -23.37
N LEU A 40 13.83 11.38 -23.36
CA LEU A 40 13.04 10.84 -24.48
C LEU A 40 11.80 11.70 -24.79
N PHE A 41 11.28 12.44 -23.80
CA PHE A 41 10.08 13.26 -23.93
C PHE A 41 10.37 14.76 -24.17
N ASN A 42 11.65 15.15 -24.18
CA ASN A 42 12.07 16.56 -24.16
C ASN A 42 11.57 17.38 -25.37
N GLU A 43 11.45 16.77 -26.55
CA GLU A 43 10.97 17.49 -27.76
C GLU A 43 9.55 18.07 -27.61
N HIS A 44 8.69 17.39 -26.85
CA HIS A 44 7.32 17.81 -26.58
C HIS A 44 7.24 18.89 -25.48
N MET A 45 8.24 18.93 -24.60
CA MET A 45 8.35 19.93 -23.53
C MET A 45 8.77 21.30 -24.06
N VAL A 46 9.45 21.37 -25.20
CA VAL A 46 9.93 22.65 -25.78
C VAL A 46 8.98 23.20 -26.84
N THR A 47 8.44 22.36 -27.72
CA THR A 47 7.72 22.83 -28.92
C THR A 47 6.21 23.01 -28.71
N SER A 48 5.61 24.10 -29.20
CA SER A 48 4.16 24.36 -29.11
C SER A 48 3.44 24.04 -30.45
N ARG A 49 2.99 22.80 -30.61
CA ARG A 49 2.21 22.34 -31.78
C ARG A 49 1.00 21.54 -31.31
N ARG A 50 -0.10 21.53 -32.08
CA ARG A 50 -1.31 20.75 -31.74
C ARG A 50 -1.03 19.25 -31.51
N ARG A 51 -0.17 18.64 -32.33
CA ARG A 51 0.25 17.23 -32.15
C ARG A 51 0.92 16.99 -30.78
N ASN A 52 1.53 18.01 -30.20
CA ASN A 52 2.14 17.89 -28.87
C ASN A 52 1.09 17.90 -27.76
N LEU A 53 -0.09 18.51 -27.96
CA LEU A 53 -1.12 18.53 -26.92
C LEU A 53 -1.64 17.11 -26.62
N GLU A 54 -1.92 16.32 -27.67
CA GLU A 54 -2.35 14.92 -27.52
C GLU A 54 -1.29 14.09 -26.78
N VAL A 55 0.00 14.25 -27.17
CA VAL A 55 1.12 13.54 -26.52
C VAL A 55 1.28 13.96 -25.05
N LEU A 56 1.16 15.26 -24.73
CA LEU A 56 1.19 15.77 -23.36
C LEU A 56 0.02 15.23 -22.51
N GLN A 57 -1.18 15.15 -23.09
CA GLN A 57 -2.35 14.56 -22.43
C GLN A 57 -2.16 13.08 -22.13
N THR A 58 -1.65 12.32 -23.11
CA THR A 58 -1.34 10.90 -22.91
C THR A 58 -0.29 10.69 -21.84
N GLU A 59 0.77 11.53 -21.81
CA GLU A 59 1.81 11.42 -20.78
C GLU A 59 1.27 11.78 -19.38
N VAL A 60 0.44 12.82 -19.26
CA VAL A 60 -0.24 13.13 -17.99
C VAL A 60 -1.08 11.95 -17.51
N GLN A 61 -1.86 11.32 -18.40
CA GLN A 61 -2.66 10.15 -18.05
C GLN A 61 -1.79 8.97 -17.60
N ARG A 62 -0.70 8.70 -18.32
CA ARG A 62 0.26 7.63 -17.97
C ARG A 62 0.88 7.86 -16.59
N LEU A 63 1.29 9.09 -16.28
CA LEU A 63 1.89 9.45 -15.01
C LEU A 63 0.88 9.41 -13.85
N GLU A 64 -0.38 9.82 -14.07
CA GLU A 64 -1.43 9.70 -13.06
C GLU A 64 -1.78 8.23 -12.78
N GLU A 65 -1.80 7.37 -13.80
CA GLU A 65 -1.97 5.94 -13.62
C GLU A 65 -0.79 5.34 -12.84
N LEU A 66 0.45 5.68 -13.20
CA LEU A 66 1.64 5.24 -12.46
C LEU A 66 1.60 5.67 -10.99
N LYS A 67 1.15 6.90 -10.73
CA LYS A 67 0.95 7.41 -9.38
C LYS A 67 -0.09 6.58 -8.62
N LEU A 68 -1.23 6.26 -9.24
CA LEU A 68 -2.27 5.45 -8.62
C LEU A 68 -1.76 4.04 -8.31
N GLN A 69 -1.01 3.43 -9.24
CA GLN A 69 -0.37 2.12 -9.01
C GLN A 69 0.63 2.17 -7.85
N ASN A 70 1.45 3.22 -7.75
CA ASN A 70 2.36 3.40 -6.61
C ASN A 70 1.59 3.52 -5.28
N ILE A 71 0.53 4.34 -5.23
CA ILE A 71 -0.33 4.49 -4.04
C ILE A 71 -0.93 3.14 -3.65
N ARG A 72 -1.43 2.38 -4.62
CA ARG A 72 -1.99 1.05 -4.41
C ARG A 72 -0.97 0.10 -3.79
N ASN A 73 0.20 -0.04 -4.40
CA ASN A 73 1.26 -0.95 -3.93
C ASN A 73 1.70 -0.61 -2.50
N VAL A 74 1.92 0.68 -2.21
CA VAL A 74 2.31 1.12 -0.86
C VAL A 74 1.18 0.88 0.14
N THR A 75 -0.06 1.21 -0.22
CA THR A 75 -1.22 1.00 0.67
C THR A 75 -1.43 -0.50 0.95
N GLU A 76 -1.29 -1.38 -0.03
CA GLU A 76 -1.39 -2.83 0.15
C GLU A 76 -0.30 -3.38 1.07
N ALA A 77 0.94 -2.88 0.94
CA ALA A 77 2.02 -3.22 1.85
C ALA A 77 1.72 -2.78 3.30
N ILE A 78 1.23 -1.54 3.49
CA ILE A 78 0.83 -1.05 4.81
C ILE A 78 -0.35 -1.85 5.36
N ARG A 79 -1.36 -2.19 4.56
CA ARG A 79 -2.51 -3.02 4.99
C ARG A 79 -2.06 -4.40 5.47
N SER A 80 -1.05 -4.97 4.83
CA SER A 80 -0.44 -6.22 5.25
C SER A 80 0.26 -6.06 6.60
N GLU A 81 0.99 -4.95 6.79
CA GLU A 81 1.63 -4.65 8.07
C GLU A 81 0.62 -4.40 9.20
N ILE A 82 -0.44 -3.64 8.93
CA ILE A 82 -1.57 -3.42 9.84
C ILE A 82 -2.19 -4.76 10.28
N ALA A 83 -2.43 -5.67 9.33
CA ALA A 83 -2.99 -6.98 9.64
C ALA A 83 -2.10 -7.79 10.61
N VAL A 84 -0.78 -7.76 10.39
CA VAL A 84 0.19 -8.38 11.31
C VAL A 84 0.12 -7.74 12.71
N PHE A 85 0.04 -6.41 12.82
CA PHE A 85 -0.07 -5.76 14.12
C PHE A 85 -1.42 -6.01 14.80
N TRP A 86 -2.52 -6.11 14.05
CA TRP A 86 -3.80 -6.54 14.59
C TRP A 86 -3.75 -7.95 15.17
N GLU A 87 -3.00 -8.87 14.58
CA GLU A 87 -2.77 -10.20 15.15
C GLU A 87 -1.90 -10.14 16.41
N LYS A 88 -0.76 -9.44 16.34
CA LYS A 88 0.17 -9.27 17.48
C LYS A 88 -0.49 -8.64 18.70
N CYS A 89 -1.40 -7.70 18.47
CA CYS A 89 -2.13 -7.00 19.53
C CYS A 89 -3.50 -7.63 19.84
N PHE A 90 -3.80 -8.81 19.28
CA PHE A 90 -5.04 -9.57 19.53
C PHE A 90 -6.34 -8.78 19.25
N PHE A 91 -6.33 -7.92 18.22
CA PHE A 91 -7.50 -7.14 17.83
C PHE A 91 -8.62 -8.05 17.34
N SER A 92 -9.81 -7.88 17.94
CA SER A 92 -11.03 -8.55 17.51
C SER A 92 -11.49 -8.08 16.12
N ILE A 93 -12.28 -8.90 15.42
CA ILE A 93 -12.86 -8.54 14.11
C ILE A 93 -13.61 -7.20 14.18
N LYS A 94 -14.36 -6.96 15.25
CA LYS A 94 -15.10 -5.71 15.46
C LYS A 94 -14.16 -4.50 15.57
N GLN A 95 -13.04 -4.63 16.29
CA GLN A 95 -12.05 -3.56 16.38
C GLN A 95 -11.39 -3.28 15.03
N ARG A 96 -11.03 -4.33 14.28
CA ARG A 96 -10.45 -4.19 12.92
C ARG A 96 -11.41 -3.46 11.98
N GLN A 97 -12.71 -3.74 12.07
CA GLN A 97 -13.75 -3.08 11.26
C GLN A 97 -13.94 -1.59 11.59
N ASN A 98 -13.50 -1.12 12.76
CA ASN A 98 -13.61 0.30 13.10
C ASN A 98 -12.66 1.17 12.25
N PHE A 99 -11.53 0.62 11.78
CA PHE A 99 -10.67 1.30 10.81
C PHE A 99 -11.24 1.15 9.39
N THR A 100 -12.36 1.84 9.13
CA THR A 100 -13.06 1.79 7.85
C THR A 100 -12.20 2.11 6.61
N PRO A 101 -11.15 2.95 6.65
CA PRO A 101 -10.27 3.18 5.49
C PRO A 101 -9.61 1.90 4.96
N TYR A 102 -9.43 0.87 5.79
CA TYR A 102 -8.86 -0.42 5.37
C TYR A 102 -9.59 -1.05 4.17
N PHE A 103 -10.87 -0.73 3.98
CA PHE A 103 -11.73 -1.35 2.96
C PHE A 103 -12.10 -0.41 1.81
N LYS A 104 -11.46 0.76 1.70
CA LYS A 104 -11.80 1.80 0.70
C LYS A 104 -10.84 1.82 -0.49
N ASP A 105 -11.27 2.51 -1.55
CA ASP A 105 -10.53 2.68 -2.80
C ASP A 105 -9.32 3.61 -2.65
N PHE A 106 -8.28 3.33 -3.44
CA PHE A 106 -6.97 3.97 -3.36
C PHE A 106 -7.00 5.44 -3.78
N ASN A 107 -6.45 6.30 -2.92
CA ASN A 107 -6.18 7.71 -3.20
C ASN A 107 -5.11 8.23 -2.21
N GLU A 108 -4.63 9.46 -2.40
CA GLU A 108 -3.57 10.04 -1.55
C GLU A 108 -4.00 10.23 -0.09
N GLU A 109 -5.25 10.64 0.15
CA GLU A 109 -5.80 10.83 1.51
C GLU A 109 -5.88 9.48 2.25
N LEU A 110 -6.30 8.43 1.54
CA LEU A 110 -6.33 7.07 2.05
C LEU A 110 -4.95 6.60 2.50
N LEU A 111 -3.93 6.84 1.68
CA LEU A 111 -2.55 6.46 2.00
C LEU A 111 -2.08 7.13 3.30
N ALA A 112 -2.34 8.44 3.45
CA ALA A 112 -1.98 9.18 4.66
C ALA A 112 -2.68 8.63 5.92
N LEU A 113 -3.93 8.20 5.81
CA LEU A 113 -4.65 7.54 6.91
C LEU A 113 -4.02 6.19 7.29
N HIS A 114 -3.56 5.40 6.29
CA HIS A 114 -2.89 4.12 6.56
C HIS A 114 -1.52 4.34 7.19
N ASP A 115 -0.76 5.33 6.73
CA ASP A 115 0.52 5.72 7.34
C ASP A 115 0.34 6.11 8.81
N ALA A 116 -0.67 6.92 9.14
CA ALA A 116 -0.95 7.29 10.51
C ALA A 116 -1.37 6.09 11.37
N GLU A 117 -2.23 5.22 10.85
CA GLU A 117 -2.73 4.05 11.57
C GLU A 117 -1.61 3.05 11.88
N ILE A 118 -0.73 2.77 10.91
CA ILE A 118 0.37 1.83 11.17
C ILE A 118 1.35 2.36 12.21
N GLN A 119 1.61 3.68 12.25
CA GLN A 119 2.44 4.28 13.31
C GLN A 119 1.75 4.17 14.67
N HIS A 120 0.45 4.42 14.74
CA HIS A 120 -0.33 4.26 15.96
C HIS A 120 -0.30 2.82 16.48
N LEU A 121 -0.49 1.82 15.60
CA LEU A 121 -0.44 0.40 15.96
C LEU A 121 0.95 -0.04 16.43
N LYS A 122 2.02 0.43 15.77
CA LYS A 122 3.40 0.19 16.19
C LYS A 122 3.65 0.74 17.59
N GLN A 123 3.22 1.97 17.86
CA GLN A 123 3.37 2.58 19.17
C GLN A 123 2.58 1.81 20.23
N HIS A 124 1.32 1.46 19.95
CA HIS A 124 0.49 0.68 20.87
C HIS A 124 1.15 -0.67 21.21
N TYR A 125 1.70 -1.37 20.22
CA TYR A 125 2.41 -2.62 20.43
C TYR A 125 3.63 -2.42 21.33
N GLU A 126 4.49 -1.45 21.03
CA GLU A 126 5.69 -1.19 21.83
C GLU A 126 5.35 -0.79 23.27
N ASP A 127 4.30 0.02 23.48
CA ASP A 127 3.84 0.43 24.82
C ASP A 127 3.38 -0.76 25.69
N HIS A 128 2.96 -1.88 25.07
CA HIS A 128 2.38 -3.04 25.75
C HIS A 128 3.09 -4.35 25.38
N LYS A 129 4.33 -4.26 24.91
CA LYS A 129 5.06 -5.36 24.27
C LYS A 129 5.20 -6.57 25.17
N GLU A 130 5.59 -6.37 26.43
CA GLU A 130 5.79 -7.46 27.39
C GLU A 130 4.51 -8.26 27.62
N LEU A 131 3.36 -7.58 27.65
CA LEU A 131 2.06 -8.24 27.78
C LEU A 131 1.76 -9.11 26.56
N PHE A 132 1.87 -8.55 25.36
CA PHE A 132 1.55 -9.28 24.13
C PHE A 132 2.50 -10.46 23.90
N GLU A 133 3.81 -10.27 24.08
CA GLU A 133 4.79 -11.36 23.98
C GLU A 133 4.58 -12.42 25.07
N GLY A 134 4.19 -12.00 26.28
CA GLY A 134 3.86 -12.92 27.37
C GLY A 134 2.67 -13.82 27.03
N VAL A 135 1.59 -13.26 26.49
CA VAL A 135 0.42 -14.02 26.03
C VAL A 135 0.81 -14.98 24.91
N GLN A 136 1.55 -14.52 23.90
CA GLN A 136 1.97 -15.37 22.80
C GLN A 136 2.83 -16.55 23.26
N LYS A 137 3.83 -16.32 24.12
CA LYS A 137 4.67 -17.38 24.69
C LYS A 137 3.85 -18.39 25.49
N TRP A 138 2.86 -17.90 26.25
CA TRP A 138 1.96 -18.77 27.00
C TRP A 138 1.13 -19.65 26.06
N GLU A 139 0.53 -19.09 25.01
CA GLU A 139 -0.25 -19.86 24.02
C GLU A 139 0.60 -20.92 23.29
N GLU A 140 1.82 -20.57 22.89
CA GLU A 140 2.77 -21.49 22.25
C GLU A 140 3.16 -22.63 23.21
N SER A 141 3.49 -22.30 24.46
CA SER A 141 3.85 -23.30 25.48
C SER A 141 2.68 -24.23 25.79
N TRP A 142 1.47 -23.69 25.85
CA TRP A 142 0.25 -24.47 26.08
C TRP A 142 -0.07 -25.40 24.92
N ARG A 143 0.08 -24.93 23.68
CA ARG A 143 -0.09 -25.75 22.48
C ARG A 143 0.88 -26.93 22.46
N LEU A 144 2.17 -26.67 22.72
CA LEU A 144 3.19 -27.71 22.80
C LEU A 144 2.86 -28.75 23.88
N TYR A 145 2.40 -28.29 25.06
CA TYR A 145 1.94 -29.19 26.11
C TYR A 145 0.82 -30.12 25.64
N LEU A 146 -0.21 -29.58 24.97
CA LEU A 146 -1.32 -30.39 24.43
C LEU A 146 -0.87 -31.40 23.37
N GLU A 147 0.07 -31.03 22.49
CA GLU A 147 0.65 -31.94 21.49
C GLU A 147 1.42 -33.09 22.14
N LEU A 148 2.22 -32.80 23.18
CA LEU A 148 2.93 -33.82 23.94
C LEU A 148 1.96 -34.72 24.72
N ASP A 149 0.94 -34.16 25.35
CA ASP A 149 -0.05 -34.90 26.10
C ASP A 149 -0.84 -35.85 25.19
N THR A 150 -1.36 -35.36 24.06
CA THR A 150 -2.05 -36.20 23.06
C THR A 150 -1.14 -37.26 22.44
N GLY A 151 0.12 -36.92 22.15
CA GLY A 151 1.13 -37.86 21.68
C GLY A 151 1.49 -38.91 22.72
N SER A 152 1.51 -38.56 24.01
CA SER A 152 1.77 -39.50 25.12
C SER A 152 0.60 -40.46 25.34
N HIS A 153 -0.64 -39.98 25.23
CA HIS A 153 -1.84 -40.82 25.29
C HIS A 153 -1.94 -41.77 24.09
N GLN A 154 -1.54 -41.33 22.89
CA GLN A 154 -1.39 -42.23 21.74
C GLN A 154 -0.23 -43.23 21.94
N ALA A 155 0.94 -42.80 22.40
CA ALA A 155 2.07 -43.69 22.65
C ALA A 155 1.74 -44.77 23.71
N GLN A 156 0.96 -44.42 24.75
CA GLN A 156 0.44 -45.37 25.74
C GLN A 156 -0.57 -46.36 25.15
N SER A 157 -1.35 -45.97 24.14
CA SER A 157 -2.27 -46.90 23.43
C SER A 157 -1.55 -47.84 22.45
N TRP A 158 -0.36 -47.44 21.99
CA TRP A 158 0.50 -48.26 21.10
C TRP A 158 1.52 -49.14 21.84
N VAL A 159 1.64 -49.06 23.17
CA VAL A 159 2.42 -50.06 23.93
C VAL A 159 1.71 -51.40 23.75
N PRO A 160 2.29 -52.39 23.03
CA PRO A 160 1.67 -53.70 22.93
C PRO A 160 1.57 -54.26 24.34
N LEU A 161 0.44 -54.88 24.65
CA LEU A 161 0.28 -55.75 25.80
C LEU A 161 1.33 -56.88 25.69
N VAL A 162 2.57 -56.61 26.08
CA VAL A 162 3.52 -57.64 26.48
C VAL A 162 3.03 -58.11 27.84
N THR A 163 1.96 -58.90 27.78
CA THR A 163 1.49 -59.69 28.89
C THR A 163 2.64 -60.60 29.26
N PHE A 164 3.16 -60.36 30.46
CA PHE A 164 3.86 -61.33 31.27
C PHE A 164 3.16 -62.69 31.09
N SER A 165 3.83 -63.63 30.42
CA SER A 165 3.53 -65.05 30.52
C SER A 165 4.81 -65.73 30.97
N VAL A 166 4.85 -65.92 32.30
CA VAL A 166 5.62 -66.89 33.10
C VAL A 166 7.10 -67.08 32.77
#